data_AF-A0A2A4MK03-F1
#
_entry.id   AF-A0A2A4MK03-F1
#
_cell.length_a   1.000
_cell.length_b   1.000
_cell.length_c   1.000
_cell.angle_alpha   90.00
_cell.angle_beta   90.00
_cell.angle_gamma   90.00
#
_symmetry.space_group_name_H-M   'P 1'
#
loop_
_entity.id
_entity.type
_entity.pdbx_description
1 polymer ?
#
loop_
_entity_poly.entity_id
_entity_poly.type
_entity_poly.pdbx_seq_one_letter_code
_entity_poly.pdbx_strand_id
1 'polypeptide(L)'
;MSTDSITPTNNTQNLSKKAQACLAQAVEVPSAPLYHMGNIAAFDSKTSFDLLQDTINYLTCKAKIKMKFSQDEKEFLIELYESLWWGGYAKGMPEAAKLASHYIKGKGEPVSMAPKPYQQSVVVKDTMQAMKLYINELAGRKEYFFNLKTNDPKFRQSPHFKPLMLINGSRNIDTQGYVKSDGVIHAAQFNQRLQKADNRFYLEASTEKFTKDSFHTFWSVNNRYDFEPFSKSDKISNLALSDSKALLLPDGLSEYMDSGLDLAKPFNYQARWTEIWK
;
A
#
# COMPACT_ATOMS: atom_id res chain seq x y z
N MET A 1 40.49 44.59 2.26
CA MET A 1 39.75 43.38 1.84
C MET A 1 39.32 42.66 3.10
N SER A 2 38.09 42.92 3.57
CA SER A 2 37.53 42.24 4.75
C SER A 2 37.05 40.87 4.31
N THR A 3 37.67 39.82 4.82
CA THR A 3 37.14 38.46 4.73
C THR A 3 36.09 38.32 5.83
N ASP A 4 34.83 38.60 5.49
CA ASP A 4 33.72 38.38 6.41
C ASP A 4 33.54 36.87 6.59
N SER A 5 34.07 36.36 7.71
CA SER A 5 33.82 35.02 8.20
C SER A 5 32.35 34.92 8.62
N ILE A 6 31.52 34.35 7.76
CA ILE A 6 30.12 34.06 8.04
C ILE A 6 30.06 32.95 9.09
N THR A 7 29.78 33.31 10.34
CA THR A 7 29.53 32.35 11.42
C THR A 7 28.23 31.59 11.12
N PRO A 8 28.26 30.25 10.95
CA PRO A 8 27.05 29.49 10.66
C PRO A 8 26.10 29.53 11.86
N THR A 9 24.81 29.82 11.59
CA THR A 9 23.74 29.85 12.58
C THR A 9 23.57 28.49 13.27
N ASN A 10 22.98 28.46 14.47
CA ASN A 10 22.74 27.22 15.25
C ASN A 10 22.00 26.13 14.42
N ASN A 11 21.13 26.53 13.49
CA ASN A 11 20.44 25.60 12.60
C ASN A 11 21.36 24.97 11.55
N THR A 12 22.28 25.73 10.97
CA THR A 12 23.28 25.25 10.02
C THR A 12 24.29 24.30 10.67
N GLN A 13 24.70 24.58 11.92
CA GLN A 13 25.57 23.69 12.68
C GLN A 13 24.88 22.36 13.03
N ASN A 14 23.60 22.40 13.38
CA ASN A 14 22.81 21.20 13.68
C ASN A 14 22.58 20.33 12.42
N LEU A 15 22.26 20.95 11.28
CA LEU A 15 22.16 20.27 9.99
C LEU A 15 23.49 19.63 9.56
N SER A 16 24.61 20.34 9.72
CA SER A 16 25.95 19.82 9.42
C SER A 16 26.29 18.58 10.26
N LYS A 17 26.01 18.61 11.57
CA LYS A 17 26.21 17.44 12.45
C LYS A 17 25.35 16.25 12.06
N LYS A 18 24.07 16.47 11.72
CA LYS A 18 23.18 15.40 11.26
C LYS A 18 23.65 14.81 9.92
N ALA A 19 24.11 15.65 9.00
CA ALA A 19 24.66 15.20 7.72
C ALA A 19 25.93 14.37 7.91
N GLN A 20 26.85 14.80 8.78
CA GLN A 20 28.04 14.02 9.12
C GLN A 20 27.68 12.67 9.75
N ALA A 21 26.69 12.63 10.64
CA ALA A 21 26.21 11.39 11.24
C ALA A 21 25.56 10.43 10.22
N CYS A 22 24.85 10.94 9.21
CA CYS A 22 24.36 10.11 8.10
C CYS A 22 25.51 9.61 7.22
N LEU A 23 26.46 10.48 6.87
CA LEU A 23 27.62 10.10 6.05
C LEU A 23 28.53 9.06 6.72
N ALA A 24 28.62 9.07 8.05
CA ALA A 24 29.33 8.04 8.80
C ALA A 24 28.69 6.64 8.68
N GLN A 25 27.43 6.56 8.24
CA GLN A 25 26.72 5.31 7.95
C GLN A 25 26.79 4.92 6.47
N ALA A 26 27.62 5.61 5.66
CA ALA A 26 27.75 5.29 4.25
C ALA A 26 28.22 3.84 4.09
N VAL A 27 27.49 3.10 3.26
CA VAL A 27 27.82 1.74 2.86
C VAL A 27 27.95 1.67 1.35
N GLU A 28 28.63 0.64 0.86
CA GLU A 28 28.62 0.32 -0.56
C GLU A 28 27.16 0.07 -1.00
N VAL A 29 26.72 0.78 -2.04
CA VAL A 29 25.38 0.63 -2.59
C VAL A 29 25.42 -0.55 -3.56
N PRO A 30 24.71 -1.66 -3.29
CA PRO A 30 24.77 -2.82 -4.16
C PRO A 30 24.02 -2.55 -5.47
N SER A 31 24.59 -2.97 -6.59
CA SER A 31 24.00 -2.85 -7.93
C SER A 31 23.03 -3.97 -8.32
N ALA A 32 22.72 -4.89 -7.39
CA ALA A 32 21.82 -6.01 -7.66
C ALA A 32 20.99 -6.40 -6.43
N PRO A 33 20.00 -5.58 -6.00
CA PRO A 33 19.17 -5.88 -4.84
C PRO A 33 18.50 -7.25 -4.93
N LEU A 34 18.03 -7.66 -6.11
CA LEU A 34 17.41 -8.97 -6.34
C LEU A 34 18.34 -10.13 -6.02
N TYR A 35 19.62 -10.04 -6.36
CA TYR A 35 20.61 -11.08 -6.07
C TYR A 35 20.77 -11.25 -4.55
N HIS A 36 20.91 -10.14 -3.82
CA HIS A 36 21.02 -10.17 -2.36
C HIS A 36 19.74 -10.66 -1.70
N MET A 37 18.56 -10.23 -2.16
CA MET A 37 17.27 -10.75 -1.71
C MET A 37 17.17 -12.26 -1.93
N GLY A 38 17.60 -12.75 -3.10
CA GLY A 38 17.66 -14.18 -3.41
C GLY A 38 18.57 -14.96 -2.47
N ASN A 39 19.77 -14.44 -2.17
CA ASN A 39 20.69 -15.07 -1.22
C ASN A 39 20.15 -15.11 0.21
N ILE A 40 19.40 -14.09 0.63
CA ILE A 40 18.72 -14.10 1.93
C ILE A 40 17.62 -15.17 1.93
N ALA A 41 16.78 -15.21 0.90
CA ALA A 41 15.68 -16.16 0.84
C ALA A 41 16.13 -17.62 0.72
N ALA A 42 17.21 -17.89 -0.02
CA ALA A 42 17.70 -19.24 -0.29
C ALA A 42 18.68 -19.77 0.78
N PHE A 43 19.53 -18.89 1.34
CA PHE A 43 20.65 -19.27 2.20
C PHE A 43 20.67 -18.57 3.56
N ASP A 44 19.63 -17.79 3.87
CA ASP A 44 19.55 -16.97 5.08
C ASP A 44 20.78 -16.06 5.27
N SER A 45 21.36 -15.59 4.17
CA SER A 45 22.64 -14.85 4.15
C SER A 45 22.59 -13.57 4.99
N LYS A 46 23.31 -13.57 6.12
CA LYS A 46 23.46 -12.38 6.98
C LYS A 46 24.15 -11.24 6.25
N THR A 47 25.22 -11.51 5.51
CA THR A 47 25.97 -10.49 4.77
C THR A 47 25.11 -9.77 3.73
N SER A 48 24.29 -10.51 2.98
CA SER A 48 23.38 -9.89 2.00
C SER A 48 22.27 -9.09 2.69
N PHE A 49 21.76 -9.58 3.83
CA PHE A 49 20.76 -8.87 4.61
C PHE A 49 21.28 -7.56 5.19
N ASP A 50 22.42 -7.61 5.87
CA ASP A 50 23.06 -6.44 6.47
C ASP A 50 23.35 -5.39 5.40
N LEU A 51 23.90 -5.80 4.25
CA LEU A 51 24.17 -4.89 3.13
C LEU A 51 22.90 -4.16 2.66
N LEU A 52 21.82 -4.88 2.36
CA LEU A 52 20.57 -4.26 1.91
C LEU A 52 19.94 -3.37 2.99
N GLN A 53 19.89 -3.85 4.23
CA GLN A 53 19.25 -3.11 5.32
C GLN A 53 20.05 -1.84 5.67
N ASP A 54 21.38 -1.92 5.69
CA ASP A 54 22.24 -0.77 5.94
C ASP A 54 22.16 0.26 4.80
N THR A 55 22.07 -0.19 3.53
CA THR A 55 21.81 0.73 2.41
C THR A 55 20.46 1.44 2.60
N ILE A 56 19.38 0.71 2.92
CA ILE A 56 18.06 1.31 3.18
C ILE A 56 18.12 2.31 4.35
N ASN A 57 18.81 1.96 5.44
CA ASN A 57 18.97 2.83 6.61
C ASN A 57 19.74 4.11 6.25
N TYR A 58 20.83 3.98 5.51
CA TYR A 58 21.64 5.11 5.04
C TYR A 58 20.81 6.06 4.16
N LEU A 59 20.10 5.52 3.17
CA LEU A 59 19.24 6.31 2.28
C LEU A 59 18.05 6.95 3.02
N THR A 60 17.49 6.25 4.01
CA THR A 60 16.48 6.80 4.92
C THR A 60 17.03 8.00 5.69
N CYS A 61 18.26 7.89 6.21
CA CYS A 61 18.93 8.99 6.90
C CYS A 61 19.06 10.20 5.96
N LYS A 62 19.58 10.00 4.74
CA LYS A 62 19.71 11.06 3.72
C LYS A 62 18.38 11.73 3.39
N ALA A 63 17.33 10.95 3.17
CA ALA A 63 16.00 11.46 2.85
C ALA A 63 15.44 12.35 3.97
N LYS A 64 15.52 11.89 5.23
CA LYS A 64 15.05 12.65 6.41
C LYS A 64 15.69 14.02 6.56
N ILE A 65 16.95 14.17 6.15
CA ILE A 65 17.67 15.45 6.18
C ILE A 65 17.84 16.11 4.81
N LYS A 66 17.14 15.60 3.78
CA LYS A 66 17.09 16.14 2.42
C LYS A 66 18.48 16.28 1.77
N MET A 67 19.37 15.32 2.01
CA MET A 67 20.66 15.25 1.33
C MET A 67 20.49 14.83 -0.13
N LYS A 68 21.44 15.23 -0.99
CA LYS A 68 21.46 14.82 -2.39
C LYS A 68 21.76 13.33 -2.53
N PHE A 69 21.03 12.66 -3.41
CA PHE A 69 21.27 11.28 -3.78
C PHE A 69 22.17 11.20 -5.02
N SER A 70 23.11 10.25 -5.04
CA SER A 70 23.91 9.91 -6.23
C SER A 70 23.06 9.15 -7.24
N GLN A 71 23.60 8.91 -8.45
CA GLN A 71 22.87 8.11 -9.44
C GLN A 71 22.73 6.66 -9.00
N ASP A 72 23.79 6.04 -8.48
CA ASP A 72 23.77 4.64 -8.01
C ASP A 72 22.76 4.42 -6.87
N GLU A 73 22.63 5.39 -5.97
CA GLU A 73 21.63 5.33 -4.89
C GLU A 73 20.19 5.40 -5.41
N LYS A 74 19.95 6.20 -6.47
CA LYS A 74 18.65 6.26 -7.12
C LYS A 74 18.35 4.98 -7.89
N GLU A 75 19.35 4.44 -8.58
CA GLU A 75 19.25 3.18 -9.31
C GLU A 75 18.93 2.03 -8.35
N PHE A 76 19.63 1.94 -7.22
CA PHE A 76 19.35 0.98 -6.16
C PHE A 76 17.88 1.02 -5.70
N LEU A 77 17.32 2.21 -5.48
CA LEU A 77 15.92 2.36 -5.07
C LEU A 77 14.94 1.90 -6.15
N ILE A 78 15.22 2.20 -7.41
CA ILE A 78 14.45 1.70 -8.55
C ILE A 78 14.50 0.17 -8.58
N GLU A 79 15.71 -0.40 -8.59
CA GLU A 79 15.93 -1.84 -8.67
C GLU A 79 15.37 -2.59 -7.45
N LEU A 80 15.34 -1.97 -6.27
CA LEU A 80 14.68 -2.53 -5.09
C LEU A 80 13.19 -2.79 -5.36
N TYR A 81 12.49 -1.83 -5.94
CA TYR A 81 11.08 -1.98 -6.32
C TYR A 81 10.87 -2.93 -7.51
N GLU A 82 11.81 -2.95 -8.46
CA GLU A 82 11.80 -3.96 -9.52
C GLU A 82 11.98 -5.38 -8.96
N SER A 83 12.79 -5.53 -7.92
CA SER A 83 12.98 -6.81 -7.22
C SER A 83 11.68 -7.26 -6.55
N LEU A 84 10.91 -6.34 -5.96
CA LEU A 84 9.57 -6.62 -5.42
C LEU A 84 8.59 -7.04 -6.52
N TRP A 85 8.67 -6.40 -7.69
CA TRP A 85 7.87 -6.77 -8.85
C TRP A 85 8.17 -8.21 -9.31
N TRP A 86 9.44 -8.54 -9.52
CA TRP A 86 9.87 -9.90 -9.91
C TRP A 86 9.49 -10.94 -8.85
N GLY A 87 9.74 -10.65 -7.58
CA GLY A 87 9.38 -11.52 -6.46
C GLY A 87 7.86 -11.78 -6.39
N GLY A 88 7.05 -10.74 -6.57
CA GLY A 88 5.59 -10.87 -6.61
C GLY A 88 5.12 -11.76 -7.76
N TYR A 89 5.71 -11.64 -8.96
CA TYR A 89 5.39 -12.52 -10.08
C TYR A 89 5.76 -13.98 -9.78
N ALA A 90 6.98 -14.23 -9.31
CA ALA A 90 7.48 -15.56 -9.00
C ALA A 90 6.68 -16.26 -7.88
N LYS A 91 6.13 -15.50 -6.93
CA LYS A 91 5.31 -16.02 -5.82
C LYS A 91 3.81 -16.09 -6.13
N GLY A 92 3.39 -15.86 -7.37
CA GLY A 92 1.98 -15.92 -7.76
C GLY A 92 1.12 -14.79 -7.20
N MET A 93 1.71 -13.62 -6.98
CA MET A 93 1.08 -12.40 -6.46
C MET A 93 1.10 -11.29 -7.53
N PRO A 94 0.42 -11.48 -8.67
CA PRO A 94 0.50 -10.55 -9.79
C PRO A 94 -0.06 -9.15 -9.46
N GLU A 95 -0.95 -9.03 -8.48
CA GLU A 95 -1.45 -7.73 -8.03
C GLU A 95 -0.36 -6.90 -7.36
N ALA A 96 0.32 -7.46 -6.36
CA ALA A 96 1.43 -6.79 -5.67
C ALA A 96 2.55 -6.44 -6.65
N ALA A 97 2.87 -7.39 -7.55
CA ALA A 97 3.84 -7.24 -8.61
C ALA A 97 3.50 -6.04 -9.51
N LYS A 98 2.24 -5.94 -9.94
CA LYS A 98 1.76 -4.85 -10.80
C LYS A 98 1.81 -3.49 -10.10
N LEU A 99 1.41 -3.41 -8.84
CA LEU A 99 1.45 -2.15 -8.07
C LEU A 99 2.90 -1.66 -7.88
N ALA A 100 3.82 -2.55 -7.50
CA ALA A 100 5.24 -2.22 -7.34
C ALA A 100 5.86 -1.73 -8.65
N SER A 101 5.62 -2.43 -9.77
CA SER A 101 6.10 -2.01 -11.08
C SER A 101 5.53 -0.66 -11.51
N HIS A 102 4.22 -0.45 -11.29
CA HIS A 102 3.53 0.75 -11.75
C HIS A 102 3.90 1.98 -10.93
N TYR A 103 4.31 1.81 -9.67
CA TYR A 103 4.80 2.90 -8.83
C TYR A 103 6.03 3.61 -9.43
N ILE A 104 6.95 2.84 -9.99
CA ILE A 104 8.15 3.37 -10.65
C ILE A 104 7.86 3.77 -12.10
N LYS A 105 7.19 2.89 -12.87
CA LYS A 105 7.10 3.02 -14.33
C LYS A 105 5.85 3.72 -14.82
N GLY A 106 4.82 3.83 -13.98
CA GLY A 106 3.48 4.24 -14.35
C GLY A 106 3.24 5.75 -14.40
N LYS A 107 4.21 6.56 -13.96
CA LYS A 107 4.16 8.03 -14.03
C LYS A 107 2.89 8.67 -13.42
N GLY A 108 2.26 7.98 -12.46
CA GLY A 108 1.07 8.45 -11.76
C GLY A 108 -0.25 8.11 -12.48
N GLU A 109 -0.20 7.48 -13.65
CA GLU A 109 -1.39 7.09 -14.40
C GLU A 109 -2.22 6.06 -13.63
N PRO A 110 -3.56 6.10 -13.72
CA PRO A 110 -4.39 5.08 -13.09
C PRO A 110 -4.14 3.68 -13.66
N VAL A 111 -4.25 2.65 -12.82
CA VAL A 111 -4.04 1.25 -13.25
C VAL A 111 -5.22 0.34 -12.91
N SER A 112 -5.65 -0.48 -13.87
CA SER A 112 -6.67 -1.49 -13.63
C SER A 112 -6.07 -2.76 -13.00
N MET A 113 -6.74 -3.31 -12.00
CA MET A 113 -6.37 -4.52 -11.27
C MET A 113 -7.37 -5.65 -11.56
N ALA A 114 -6.89 -6.89 -11.52
CA ALA A 114 -7.76 -8.04 -11.65
C ALA A 114 -8.77 -8.08 -10.48
N PRO A 115 -10.07 -8.28 -10.75
CA PRO A 115 -11.08 -8.27 -9.69
C PRO A 115 -11.09 -9.56 -8.85
N LYS A 116 -10.53 -10.65 -9.36
CA LYS A 116 -10.61 -12.00 -8.77
C LYS A 116 -10.22 -12.06 -7.29
N PRO A 117 -9.11 -11.46 -6.80
CA PRO A 117 -8.75 -11.51 -5.38
C PRO A 117 -9.79 -10.83 -4.48
N TYR A 118 -10.41 -9.74 -4.96
CA TYR A 118 -11.48 -9.04 -4.26
C TYR A 118 -12.77 -9.88 -4.27
N GLN A 119 -13.17 -10.40 -5.43
CA GLN A 119 -14.36 -11.25 -5.57
C GLN A 119 -14.30 -12.52 -4.72
N GLN A 120 -13.10 -13.08 -4.50
CA GLN A 120 -12.90 -14.29 -3.70
C GLN A 120 -12.82 -14.02 -2.20
N SER A 121 -12.61 -12.76 -1.79
CA SER A 121 -12.48 -12.38 -0.37
C SER A 121 -13.80 -12.55 0.40
N VAL A 122 -13.73 -13.22 1.55
CA VAL A 122 -14.89 -13.50 2.41
C VAL A 122 -15.57 -12.22 2.87
N VAL A 123 -14.83 -11.27 3.47
CA VAL A 123 -15.41 -9.97 3.89
C VAL A 123 -15.99 -9.18 2.72
N VAL A 124 -15.43 -9.28 1.50
CA VAL A 124 -15.99 -8.59 0.33
C VAL A 124 -17.34 -9.19 -0.04
N LYS A 125 -17.46 -10.52 -0.10
CA LYS A 125 -18.75 -11.19 -0.36
C LYS A 125 -19.80 -10.86 0.69
N ASP A 126 -19.42 -10.91 1.97
CA ASP A 126 -20.33 -10.55 3.07
C ASP A 126 -20.77 -9.09 2.98
N THR A 127 -19.84 -8.20 2.65
CA THR A 127 -20.13 -6.77 2.47
C THR A 127 -21.03 -6.53 1.26
N MET A 128 -20.79 -7.20 0.14
CA MET A 128 -21.68 -7.17 -1.02
C MET A 128 -23.09 -7.60 -0.63
N GLN A 129 -23.24 -8.69 0.13
CA GLN A 129 -24.53 -9.17 0.58
C GLN A 129 -25.25 -8.14 1.48
N ALA A 130 -24.54 -7.57 2.45
CA ALA A 130 -25.09 -6.52 3.32
C ALA A 130 -25.51 -5.27 2.53
N MET A 131 -24.71 -4.84 1.55
CA MET A 131 -25.04 -3.73 0.67
C MET A 131 -26.27 -4.02 -0.19
N LYS A 132 -26.41 -5.24 -0.73
CA LYS A 132 -27.62 -5.67 -1.48
C LYS A 132 -28.88 -5.61 -0.63
N LEU A 133 -28.82 -6.12 0.61
CA LEU A 133 -29.95 -6.04 1.55
C LEU A 133 -30.34 -4.58 1.82
N TYR A 134 -29.35 -3.71 2.03
CA TYR A 134 -29.60 -2.28 2.24
C TYR A 134 -30.17 -1.59 0.99
N ILE A 135 -29.66 -1.91 -0.21
CA ILE A 135 -30.19 -1.41 -1.49
C ILE A 135 -31.66 -1.84 -1.67
N ASN A 136 -32.01 -3.08 -1.35
CA ASN A 136 -33.39 -3.57 -1.39
C ASN A 136 -34.31 -2.78 -0.45
N GLU A 137 -33.85 -2.46 0.76
CA GLU A 137 -34.62 -1.61 1.69
C GLU A 137 -34.85 -0.21 1.13
N LEU A 138 -33.80 0.43 0.60
CA LEU A 138 -33.90 1.75 -0.01
C LEU A 138 -34.85 1.74 -1.21
N ALA A 139 -34.74 0.74 -2.08
CA ALA A 139 -35.62 0.58 -3.23
C ALA A 139 -37.10 0.40 -2.80
N GLY A 140 -37.36 -0.39 -1.76
CA GLY A 140 -38.70 -0.56 -1.18
C GLY A 140 -39.28 0.73 -0.61
N ARG A 141 -38.43 1.60 -0.05
CA ARG A 141 -38.80 2.94 0.44
C ARG A 141 -38.81 4.02 -0.64
N LYS A 142 -38.48 3.67 -1.90
CA LYS A 142 -38.30 4.60 -3.03
C LYS A 142 -37.24 5.68 -2.76
N GLU A 143 -36.20 5.33 -2.00
CA GLU A 143 -35.06 6.19 -1.72
C GLU A 143 -33.94 6.00 -2.78
N TYR A 144 -32.99 6.93 -2.82
CA TYR A 144 -31.83 6.86 -3.72
C TYR A 144 -30.90 5.70 -3.33
N PHE A 145 -30.61 4.79 -4.26
CA PHE A 145 -29.72 3.63 -4.05
C PHE A 145 -28.66 3.43 -5.14
N PHE A 146 -28.57 4.36 -6.11
CA PHE A 146 -27.77 4.15 -7.32
C PHE A 146 -26.27 4.09 -7.06
N ASN A 147 -25.76 4.77 -6.04
CA ASN A 147 -24.36 4.70 -5.66
C ASN A 147 -24.28 4.51 -4.15
N LEU A 148 -23.60 3.45 -3.74
CA LEU A 148 -23.40 3.13 -2.34
C LEU A 148 -21.94 2.75 -2.11
N LYS A 149 -21.33 3.30 -1.08
CA LYS A 149 -19.97 2.97 -0.66
C LYS A 149 -19.96 2.46 0.77
N THR A 150 -19.00 1.62 1.13
CA THR A 150 -18.91 1.07 2.49
C THR A 150 -18.74 2.11 3.60
N ASN A 151 -18.28 3.32 3.26
CA ASN A 151 -18.17 4.44 4.20
C ASN A 151 -19.41 5.35 4.24
N ASP A 152 -20.45 5.06 3.45
CA ASP A 152 -21.70 5.82 3.46
C ASP A 152 -22.26 5.87 4.90
N PRO A 153 -22.49 7.07 5.48
CA PRO A 153 -22.92 7.18 6.87
C PRO A 153 -24.24 6.47 7.16
N LYS A 154 -25.19 6.45 6.22
CA LYS A 154 -26.50 5.81 6.42
C LYS A 154 -26.37 4.28 6.36
N PHE A 155 -25.56 3.75 5.45
CA PHE A 155 -25.27 2.32 5.44
C PHE A 155 -24.55 1.87 6.70
N ARG A 156 -23.57 2.65 7.20
CA ARG A 156 -22.86 2.35 8.44
C ARG A 156 -23.76 2.32 9.68
N GLN A 157 -24.87 3.06 9.65
CA GLN A 157 -25.89 3.06 10.69
C GLN A 157 -26.96 1.97 10.50
N SER A 158 -26.97 1.30 9.34
CA SER A 158 -27.93 0.24 9.05
C SER A 158 -27.66 -1.03 9.87
N PRO A 159 -28.70 -1.85 10.16
CA PRO A 159 -28.51 -3.13 10.84
C PRO A 159 -27.63 -4.11 10.04
N HIS A 160 -27.50 -3.93 8.72
CA HIS A 160 -26.71 -4.79 7.83
C HIS A 160 -25.20 -4.57 7.97
N PHE A 161 -24.76 -3.41 8.47
CA PHE A 161 -23.33 -3.09 8.59
C PHE A 161 -22.70 -3.73 9.84
N LYS A 162 -23.42 -3.76 10.95
CA LYS A 162 -22.91 -4.23 12.26
C LYS A 162 -22.29 -5.65 12.20
N PRO A 163 -22.86 -6.64 11.50
CA PRO A 163 -22.26 -7.98 11.37
C PRO A 163 -20.93 -8.03 10.59
N LEU A 164 -20.62 -6.99 9.82
CA LEU A 164 -19.37 -6.88 9.07
C LEU A 164 -18.21 -6.42 9.95
N MET A 165 -18.51 -5.80 11.08
CA MET A 165 -17.52 -5.25 12.00
C MET A 165 -16.89 -6.32 12.88
N LEU A 166 -15.68 -6.03 13.37
CA LEU A 166 -15.03 -6.79 14.43
C LEU A 166 -15.50 -6.25 15.79
N ILE A 167 -16.60 -6.79 16.31
CA ILE A 167 -17.15 -6.43 17.63
C ILE A 167 -16.96 -7.64 18.53
N ASN A 168 -16.14 -7.50 19.56
CA ASN A 168 -15.90 -8.56 20.57
C ASN A 168 -15.52 -9.91 19.95
N GLY A 169 -14.71 -9.92 18.88
CA GLY A 169 -14.29 -11.16 18.22
C GLY A 169 -15.34 -11.81 17.31
N SER A 170 -16.40 -11.07 16.92
CA SER A 170 -17.45 -11.54 16.00
C SER A 170 -16.95 -12.08 14.65
N ARG A 171 -15.71 -11.76 14.27
CA ARG A 171 -15.08 -12.19 13.02
C ARG A 171 -13.63 -12.60 13.27
N ASN A 172 -13.18 -13.61 12.54
CA ASN A 172 -11.78 -14.02 12.54
C ASN A 172 -10.97 -13.16 11.55
N ILE A 173 -9.94 -12.47 12.07
CA ILE A 173 -9.12 -11.54 11.30
C ILE A 173 -8.32 -12.25 10.19
N ASP A 174 -7.90 -13.50 10.44
CA ASP A 174 -7.03 -14.26 9.53
C ASP A 174 -7.80 -14.89 8.37
N THR A 175 -9.01 -15.38 8.62
CA THR A 175 -9.80 -16.14 7.64
C THR A 175 -10.96 -15.37 7.03
N GLN A 176 -11.56 -14.42 7.76
CA GLN A 176 -12.76 -13.71 7.31
C GLN A 176 -12.46 -12.26 6.92
N GLY A 177 -11.60 -11.57 7.66
CA GLY A 177 -11.47 -10.12 7.58
C GLY A 177 -12.68 -9.40 8.20
N TYR A 178 -12.69 -8.07 8.17
CA TYR A 178 -13.73 -7.26 8.82
C TYR A 178 -13.82 -5.86 8.21
N VAL A 179 -14.88 -5.12 8.53
CA VAL A 179 -15.05 -3.71 8.15
C VAL A 179 -14.87 -2.83 9.39
N LYS A 180 -14.04 -1.80 9.28
CA LYS A 180 -13.83 -0.81 10.33
C LYS A 180 -15.05 0.10 10.47
N SER A 181 -15.15 0.82 11.60
CA SER A 181 -16.25 1.75 11.86
C SER A 181 -16.36 2.90 10.86
N ASP A 182 -15.28 3.23 10.15
CA ASP A 182 -15.22 4.22 9.08
C ASP A 182 -15.60 3.66 7.69
N GLY A 183 -15.87 2.35 7.58
CA GLY A 183 -16.22 1.68 6.34
C GLY A 183 -15.04 1.09 5.57
N VAL A 184 -13.80 1.20 6.06
CA VAL A 184 -12.65 0.54 5.44
C VAL A 184 -12.78 -0.98 5.61
N ILE A 185 -12.78 -1.71 4.51
CA ILE A 185 -12.65 -3.17 4.51
C ILE A 185 -11.20 -3.51 4.81
N HIS A 186 -10.98 -4.35 5.81
CA HIS A 186 -9.71 -5.02 6.07
C HIS A 186 -9.83 -6.49 5.67
N ALA A 187 -9.19 -6.87 4.56
CA ALA A 187 -9.24 -8.23 4.06
C ALA A 187 -8.58 -9.23 5.03
N ALA A 188 -8.98 -10.50 4.92
CA ALA A 188 -8.46 -11.60 5.71
C ALA A 188 -6.92 -11.73 5.56
N GLN A 189 -6.18 -11.94 6.65
CA GLN A 189 -4.70 -11.99 6.61
C GLN A 189 -4.15 -13.19 5.83
N PHE A 190 -4.88 -14.30 5.76
CA PHE A 190 -4.49 -15.43 4.91
C PHE A 190 -4.71 -15.19 3.41
N ASN A 191 -5.44 -14.14 3.01
CA ASN A 191 -5.49 -13.74 1.61
C ASN A 191 -4.19 -13.02 1.24
N GLN A 192 -3.13 -13.80 1.01
CA GLN A 192 -1.79 -13.29 0.71
C GLN A 192 -1.76 -12.35 -0.51
N ARG A 193 -2.62 -12.57 -1.50
CA ARG A 193 -2.70 -11.70 -2.69
C ARG A 193 -3.14 -10.29 -2.34
N LEU A 194 -4.17 -10.14 -1.50
CA LEU A 194 -4.60 -8.82 -1.04
C LEU A 194 -3.67 -8.28 0.06
N GLN A 195 -3.18 -9.13 0.96
CA GLN A 195 -2.24 -8.71 2.02
C GLN A 195 -0.99 -8.03 1.46
N LYS A 196 -0.46 -8.55 0.35
CA LYS A 196 0.76 -8.02 -0.28
C LYS A 196 0.52 -6.94 -1.33
N ALA A 197 -0.71 -6.78 -1.80
CA ALA A 197 -1.07 -5.74 -2.77
C ALA A 197 -1.66 -4.51 -2.08
N ASP A 198 -2.87 -4.65 -1.54
CA ASP A 198 -3.54 -3.71 -0.66
C ASP A 198 -4.73 -4.43 0.00
N ASN A 199 -4.68 -4.58 1.33
CA ASN A 199 -5.72 -5.23 2.11
C ASN A 199 -6.67 -4.27 2.81
N ARG A 200 -6.57 -2.96 2.56
CA ARG A 200 -7.38 -1.92 3.20
C ARG A 200 -8.00 -1.00 2.16
N PHE A 201 -9.26 -1.23 1.86
CA PHE A 201 -9.93 -0.52 0.77
C PHE A 201 -11.41 -0.29 1.06
N TYR A 202 -12.03 0.59 0.28
CA TYR A 202 -13.48 0.75 0.28
C TYR A 202 -14.08 -0.03 -0.89
N LEU A 203 -15.26 -0.62 -0.68
CA LEU A 203 -16.06 -1.20 -1.74
C LEU A 203 -17.15 -0.22 -2.13
N GLU A 204 -17.35 -0.08 -3.44
CA GLU A 204 -18.38 0.77 -4.02
C GLU A 204 -19.28 -0.06 -4.93
N ALA A 205 -20.58 0.23 -4.88
CA ALA A 205 -21.63 -0.36 -5.68
C ALA A 205 -22.34 0.76 -6.45
N SER A 206 -22.23 0.74 -7.77
CA SER A 206 -23.10 1.51 -8.66
C SER A 206 -24.19 0.58 -9.17
N THR A 207 -25.43 0.79 -8.74
CA THR A 207 -26.55 -0.12 -8.97
C THR A 207 -27.63 0.54 -9.80
N GLU A 208 -28.12 -0.16 -10.81
CA GLU A 208 -29.28 0.23 -11.59
C GLU A 208 -30.37 -0.84 -11.49
N LYS A 209 -31.62 -0.40 -11.64
CA LYS A 209 -32.75 -1.32 -11.71
C LYS A 209 -32.76 -1.96 -13.10
N PHE A 210 -32.61 -3.28 -13.16
CA PHE A 210 -32.53 -4.02 -14.43
C PHE A 210 -33.91 -4.51 -14.87
N THR A 211 -34.68 -5.08 -13.95
CA THR A 211 -36.09 -5.42 -14.16
C THR A 211 -36.92 -5.00 -12.94
N LYS A 212 -38.21 -5.36 -12.89
CA LYS A 212 -39.07 -5.08 -11.74
C LYS A 212 -38.47 -5.61 -10.43
N ASP A 213 -37.87 -6.80 -10.49
CA ASP A 213 -37.41 -7.60 -9.35
C ASP A 213 -35.91 -7.97 -9.46
N SER A 214 -35.13 -7.21 -10.23
CA SER A 214 -33.69 -7.44 -10.32
C SER A 214 -32.89 -6.17 -10.51
N PHE A 215 -31.65 -6.23 -10.02
CA PHE A 215 -30.68 -5.16 -10.02
C PHE A 215 -29.44 -5.59 -10.80
N HIS A 216 -28.83 -4.64 -11.50
CA HIS A 216 -27.52 -4.78 -12.08
C HIS A 216 -26.56 -3.89 -11.30
N THR A 217 -25.54 -4.48 -10.70
CA THR A 217 -24.57 -3.75 -9.87
C THR A 217 -23.18 -3.86 -10.46
N PHE A 218 -22.56 -2.71 -10.64
CA PHE A 218 -21.14 -2.54 -10.91
C PHE A 218 -20.43 -2.35 -9.58
N TRP A 219 -19.65 -3.36 -9.20
CA TRP A 219 -18.80 -3.32 -8.03
C TRP A 219 -17.45 -2.74 -8.40
N SER A 220 -16.89 -1.91 -7.52
CA SER A 220 -15.52 -1.46 -7.68
C SER A 220 -14.78 -1.26 -6.36
N VAL A 221 -13.48 -1.48 -6.44
CA VAL A 221 -12.50 -1.00 -5.47
C VAL A 221 -11.68 0.07 -6.17
N ASN A 222 -11.68 1.28 -5.62
CA ASN A 222 -10.88 2.40 -6.10
C ASN A 222 -10.09 2.95 -4.91
N ASN A 223 -8.76 2.81 -4.96
CA ASN A 223 -7.89 3.27 -3.89
C ASN A 223 -6.64 3.92 -4.46
N ARG A 224 -6.00 4.74 -3.64
CA ARG A 224 -4.74 5.39 -3.97
C ARG A 224 -3.60 4.52 -3.45
N TYR A 225 -2.67 4.19 -4.34
CA TYR A 225 -1.40 3.59 -3.97
C TYR A 225 -0.39 4.71 -3.71
N ASP A 226 -0.17 5.00 -2.43
CA ASP A 226 0.77 6.00 -1.95
C ASP A 226 1.47 5.51 -0.67
N PHE A 227 2.47 6.29 -0.23
CA PHE A 227 3.25 6.01 0.96
C PHE A 227 3.18 7.19 1.92
N GLU A 228 3.28 6.91 3.21
CA GLU A 228 3.19 7.93 4.25
C GLU A 228 4.52 8.70 4.39
N PRO A 229 4.52 10.04 4.35
CA PRO A 229 5.76 10.81 4.47
C PRO A 229 6.32 10.76 5.89
N PHE A 230 7.64 10.95 6.02
CA PHE A 230 8.33 11.04 7.33
C PHE A 230 7.77 12.12 8.26
N SER A 231 7.12 13.15 7.72
CA SER A 231 6.51 14.23 8.51
C SER A 231 5.27 13.79 9.28
N LYS A 232 4.65 12.66 8.89
CA LYS A 232 3.40 12.18 9.46
C LYS A 232 3.60 10.96 10.35
N SER A 233 4.43 10.01 9.94
CA SER A 233 4.77 8.85 10.75
C SER A 233 6.12 8.25 10.36
N ASP A 234 6.68 7.43 11.25
CA ASP A 234 7.80 6.52 10.96
C ASP A 234 7.28 5.12 10.62
N LYS A 235 6.21 5.02 9.81
CA LYS A 235 5.65 3.73 9.41
C LYS A 235 6.66 2.92 8.60
N ILE A 236 6.77 1.63 8.92
CA ILE A 236 7.68 0.68 8.29
C ILE A 236 6.87 -0.45 7.67
N SER A 237 7.19 -0.75 6.42
CA SER A 237 6.74 -1.93 5.68
C SER A 237 7.73 -3.07 5.86
N ASN A 238 7.25 -4.22 6.36
CA ASN A 238 8.06 -5.41 6.59
C ASN A 238 8.01 -6.34 5.37
N LEU A 239 9.16 -6.56 4.74
CA LEU A 239 9.32 -7.43 3.59
C LEU A 239 10.04 -8.70 4.02
N ALA A 240 9.28 -9.71 4.43
CA ALA A 240 9.82 -11.01 4.82
C ALA A 240 10.54 -11.68 3.62
N LEU A 241 11.82 -12.02 3.82
CA LEU A 241 12.64 -12.72 2.84
C LEU A 241 12.92 -14.17 3.27
N SER A 242 13.03 -14.42 4.59
CA SER A 242 13.12 -15.74 5.21
C SER A 242 12.31 -15.77 6.52
N ASP A 243 12.26 -16.93 7.19
CA ASP A 243 11.58 -17.07 8.49
C ASP A 243 12.21 -16.21 9.60
N SER A 244 13.49 -15.85 9.46
CA SER A 244 14.25 -15.11 10.46
C SER A 244 14.58 -13.67 10.03
N LYS A 245 14.40 -13.31 8.75
CA LYS A 245 14.81 -12.01 8.20
C LYS A 245 13.72 -11.33 7.37
N ALA A 246 13.44 -10.08 7.71
CA ALA A 246 12.56 -9.18 6.97
C ALA A 246 13.26 -7.84 6.76
N LEU A 247 13.30 -7.36 5.51
CA LEU A 247 13.76 -6.01 5.24
C LEU A 247 12.73 -5.02 5.75
N LEU A 248 13.23 -4.01 6.46
CA LEU A 248 12.46 -2.90 7.00
C LEU A 248 12.55 -1.76 6.00
N LEU A 249 11.45 -1.51 5.28
CA LEU A 249 11.36 -0.42 4.31
C LEU A 249 10.50 0.71 4.90
N PRO A 250 11.06 1.87 5.27
CA PRO A 250 10.27 2.99 5.75
C PRO A 250 9.38 3.55 4.64
N ASP A 251 8.08 3.70 4.91
CA ASP A 251 7.13 4.29 3.96
C ASP A 251 7.56 5.72 3.57
N GLY A 252 8.17 6.46 4.49
CA GLY A 252 8.68 7.81 4.19
C GLY A 252 9.83 7.82 3.18
N LEU A 253 10.64 6.75 3.09
CA LEU A 253 11.68 6.64 2.06
C LEU A 253 11.03 6.42 0.69
N SER A 254 10.04 5.54 0.65
CA SER A 254 9.22 5.31 -0.53
C SER A 254 8.55 6.60 -1.00
N GLU A 255 7.85 7.33 -0.11
CA GLU A 255 7.24 8.62 -0.44
C GLU A 255 8.27 9.63 -0.97
N TYR A 256 9.47 9.69 -0.38
CA TYR A 256 10.54 10.58 -0.83
C TYR A 256 11.05 10.26 -2.24
N MET A 257 10.89 9.02 -2.72
CA MET A 257 11.17 8.68 -4.12
C MET A 257 10.29 9.46 -5.08
N ASP A 258 9.06 9.81 -4.70
CA ASP A 258 8.20 10.72 -5.46
C ASP A 258 8.59 12.18 -5.19
N SER A 259 8.38 12.66 -3.96
CA SER A 259 8.40 14.09 -3.66
C SER A 259 9.78 14.72 -3.66
N GLY A 260 10.84 13.93 -3.43
CA GLY A 260 12.22 14.39 -3.30
C GLY A 260 13.12 14.02 -4.48
N LEU A 261 12.88 12.88 -5.11
CA LEU A 261 13.78 12.31 -6.13
C LEU A 261 13.18 12.22 -7.53
N ASP A 262 11.86 12.35 -7.67
CA ASP A 262 11.13 12.21 -8.94
C ASP A 262 11.38 10.87 -9.66
N LEU A 263 11.54 9.79 -8.89
CA LEU A 263 11.77 8.42 -9.41
C LEU A 263 10.49 7.60 -9.49
N ALA A 264 9.46 7.99 -8.74
CA ALA A 264 8.22 7.26 -8.60
C ALA A 264 7.04 8.24 -8.55
N LYS A 265 5.82 7.73 -8.77
CA LYS A 265 4.60 8.54 -8.65
C LYS A 265 3.49 7.72 -7.99
N PRO A 266 2.77 8.26 -7.00
CA PRO A 266 1.55 7.66 -6.49
C PRO A 266 0.48 7.68 -7.57
N PHE A 267 -0.43 6.70 -7.54
CA PHE A 267 -1.45 6.54 -8.57
C PHE A 267 -2.72 5.93 -7.98
N ASN A 268 -3.83 6.05 -8.70
CA ASN A 268 -5.05 5.34 -8.34
C ASN A 268 -5.05 3.95 -9.00
N TYR A 269 -5.44 2.93 -8.25
CA TYR A 269 -5.70 1.61 -8.84
C TYR A 269 -7.17 1.26 -8.72
N GLN A 270 -7.66 0.45 -9.66
CA GLN A 270 -9.06 0.07 -9.69
C GLN A 270 -9.32 -1.37 -10.11
N ALA A 271 -10.10 -2.09 -9.31
CA ALA A 271 -10.71 -3.36 -9.70
C ALA A 271 -12.21 -3.16 -9.91
N ARG A 272 -12.76 -3.70 -11.00
CA ARG A 272 -14.20 -3.64 -11.32
C ARG A 272 -14.75 -5.01 -11.69
N TRP A 273 -15.98 -5.30 -11.27
CA TRP A 273 -16.75 -6.46 -11.73
C TRP A 273 -18.24 -6.16 -11.67
N THR A 274 -19.05 -6.96 -12.34
CA THR A 274 -20.51 -6.79 -12.37
C THR A 274 -21.23 -8.02 -11.87
N GLU A 275 -22.48 -7.83 -11.44
CA GLU A 275 -23.37 -8.90 -11.04
C GLU A 275 -24.83 -8.47 -11.29
N ILE A 276 -25.66 -9.44 -11.72
CA ILE A 276 -27.12 -9.29 -11.72
C ILE A 276 -27.67 -10.13 -10.56
N TRP A 277 -28.50 -9.52 -9.73
CA TRP A 277 -29.09 -10.16 -8.54
C TRP A 277 -30.55 -9.73 -8.35
N LYS A 278 -31.27 -10.45 -7.49
CA LYS A 278 -32.68 -10.21 -7.13
C LYS A 278 -32.79 -9.75 -5.70
#